data_AF-A0A433QSF4-F1
#
_entry.id   AF-A0A433QSF4-F1
#
_cell.length_a   1.000
_cell.length_b   1.000
_cell.length_c   1.000
_cell.angle_alpha   90.00
_cell.angle_beta   90.00
_cell.angle_gamma   90.00
#
_symmetry.space_group_name_H-M   'P 1'
#
loop_
_entity.id
_entity.type
_entity.pdbx_description
1 polymer ?
#
loop_
_entity_poly.entity_id
_entity_poly.type
_entity_poly.pdbx_seq_one_letter_code
_entity_poly.pdbx_strand_id
1 'polypeptide(L)'
;MIGPAMGGYLMKAFGGISFVLMAGLIVAFIWLILVVFFLPESNTHIQAGDPSADSVPTPSAAKFKLSHLNFFGALSIVFTARSPYVTSSALPLLITAHFMTIFAVGSQGIIVLYTGIRFHWGALQAGILLSVENSGRLLALLMVMPVVVSTYRRYHVGEKARRAQERQERAKSDNDDDEVNHDDVIEEELRRDKTQDVQLNLWLTRFGLSMSVAFYLAFALVTAGRQLFAITPLQSAATLYTPAMRSLLTSIVGPTQTGAVLGAVSVVEAVGGIISPLVFNMLYSKFVYTNPSVPFFLCAAALAAGVVCLLLVRPVMEPPRTGRRGEEAA
;
A
#
# COMPACT_ATOMS: atom_id res chain seq x y z
N MET A 1 -19.17 6.62 0.46
CA MET A 1 -18.80 7.91 -0.16
C MET A 1 -19.76 8.22 -1.29
N ILE A 2 -20.56 9.29 -1.15
CA ILE A 2 -21.70 9.59 -2.04
C ILE A 2 -21.28 10.42 -3.26
N GLY A 3 -20.04 10.94 -3.28
CA GLY A 3 -19.54 11.87 -4.29
C GLY A 3 -19.81 11.46 -5.75
N PRO A 4 -19.37 10.27 -6.22
CA PRO A 4 -19.61 9.85 -7.61
C PRO A 4 -21.09 9.70 -7.96
N ALA A 5 -21.90 9.08 -7.10
CA ALA A 5 -23.35 8.97 -7.30
C ALA A 5 -24.05 10.34 -7.31
N MET A 6 -23.64 11.25 -6.41
CA MET A 6 -24.15 12.62 -6.36
C MET A 6 -23.77 13.39 -7.62
N GLY A 7 -22.54 13.27 -8.11
CA GLY A 7 -22.11 13.87 -9.38
C GLY A 7 -22.92 13.36 -10.58
N GLY A 8 -23.19 12.05 -10.63
CA GLY A 8 -24.07 11.47 -11.65
C GLY A 8 -25.52 11.96 -11.55
N TYR A 9 -26.03 12.16 -10.33
CA TYR A 9 -27.37 12.69 -10.09
C TYR A 9 -27.48 14.18 -10.51
N LEU A 10 -26.49 15.00 -10.15
CA LEU A 10 -26.40 16.41 -10.57
C LEU A 10 -26.36 16.53 -12.10
N MET A 11 -25.60 15.66 -12.78
CA MET A 11 -25.54 15.65 -14.25
C MET A 11 -26.91 15.34 -14.87
N LYS A 12 -27.67 14.42 -14.28
CA LYS A 12 -29.03 14.09 -14.73
C LYS A 12 -30.03 15.21 -14.43
N ALA A 13 -29.89 15.89 -13.30
CA ALA A 13 -30.80 16.96 -12.86
C ALA A 13 -30.62 18.27 -13.64
N PHE A 14 -29.37 18.65 -13.93
CA PHE A 14 -29.04 19.93 -14.59
C PHE A 14 -28.72 19.79 -16.09
N GLY A 15 -28.77 18.57 -16.64
CA GLY A 15 -28.70 18.31 -18.08
C GLY A 15 -27.40 18.68 -18.79
N GLY A 16 -26.38 19.13 -18.07
CA GLY A 16 -25.14 19.65 -18.64
C GLY A 16 -23.90 19.22 -17.88
N ILE A 17 -22.91 18.68 -18.61
CA ILE A 17 -21.57 18.35 -18.10
C ILE A 17 -20.87 19.59 -17.54
N SER A 18 -21.12 20.76 -18.13
CA SER A 18 -20.52 22.04 -17.73
C SER A 18 -20.79 22.42 -16.27
N PHE A 19 -21.99 22.14 -15.76
CA PHE A 19 -22.34 22.47 -14.36
C PHE A 19 -21.51 21.63 -13.38
N VAL A 20 -21.35 20.34 -13.64
CA VAL A 20 -20.55 19.43 -12.81
C VAL A 20 -19.08 19.82 -12.84
N LEU A 21 -18.57 20.22 -14.01
CA LEU A 21 -17.20 20.71 -14.16
C LEU A 21 -16.96 22.02 -13.39
N MET A 22 -17.88 22.97 -13.47
CA MET A 22 -17.78 24.23 -12.72
C MET A 22 -17.86 24.02 -11.21
N ALA A 23 -18.77 23.16 -10.74
CA ALA A 23 -18.85 22.80 -9.33
C ALA A 23 -17.56 22.14 -8.84
N GLY A 24 -16.98 21.22 -9.62
CA GLY A 24 -15.69 20.59 -9.31
C GLY A 24 -14.54 21.60 -9.24
N LEU A 25 -14.51 22.56 -10.17
CA LEU A 25 -13.52 23.63 -10.19
C LEU A 25 -13.64 24.53 -8.95
N ILE A 26 -14.85 24.93 -8.57
CA ILE A 26 -15.10 25.71 -7.34
C ILE A 26 -14.59 24.96 -6.10
N VAL A 27 -14.90 23.66 -5.98
CA VAL A 27 -14.41 22.84 -4.86
C VAL A 27 -12.89 22.77 -4.84
N ALA A 28 -12.24 22.64 -6.00
CA ALA A 28 -10.78 22.64 -6.09
C ALA A 28 -10.16 23.99 -5.68
N PHE A 29 -10.79 25.11 -6.06
CA PHE A 29 -10.39 26.45 -5.61
C PHE A 29 -10.55 26.63 -4.10
N ILE A 30 -11.65 26.15 -3.52
CA ILE A 30 -11.85 26.16 -2.06
C ILE A 30 -10.77 25.35 -1.37
N TRP A 31 -10.45 24.16 -1.88
CA TRP A 31 -9.37 23.32 -1.34
C TRP A 31 -8.02 24.03 -1.41
N LEU A 32 -7.71 24.69 -2.53
CA LEU A 32 -6.48 25.47 -2.69
C LEU A 32 -6.42 26.62 -1.66
N ILE A 33 -7.52 27.36 -1.48
CA ILE A 33 -7.60 28.44 -0.48
C ILE A 33 -7.39 27.88 0.93
N LEU A 34 -8.03 26.74 1.26
CA LEU A 34 -7.83 26.10 2.55
C LEU A 34 -6.36 25.71 2.77
N VAL A 35 -5.69 25.14 1.77
CA VAL A 35 -4.26 24.78 1.90
C VAL A 35 -3.38 26.02 2.03
N VAL A 36 -3.63 27.10 1.29
CA VAL A 36 -2.79 28.30 1.33
C VAL A 36 -2.98 29.10 2.62
N PHE A 37 -4.22 29.17 3.15
CA PHE A 37 -4.54 30.04 4.29
C PHE A 37 -4.66 29.31 5.63
N PHE A 38 -5.07 28.04 5.65
CA PHE A 38 -5.32 27.30 6.89
C PHE A 38 -4.25 26.26 7.24
N LEU A 39 -3.36 25.88 6.31
CA LEU A 39 -2.21 25.06 6.65
C LEU A 39 -1.08 25.99 7.14
N PRO A 40 -0.78 26.07 8.45
CA PRO A 40 0.39 26.78 8.91
C PRO A 40 1.63 26.10 8.31
N GLU A 41 2.55 26.88 7.75
CA GLU A 41 3.82 26.36 7.27
C GLU A 41 4.50 25.55 8.38
N SER A 42 4.68 24.26 8.13
CA SER A 42 5.27 23.29 9.08
C SER A 42 6.78 23.49 9.21
N ASN A 43 7.23 24.67 9.64
CA ASN A 43 8.66 24.91 9.87
C ASN A 43 8.98 25.76 11.12
N THR A 44 8.12 25.76 12.14
CA THR A 44 8.44 26.46 13.40
C THR A 44 9.25 25.63 14.40
N HIS A 45 9.53 24.34 14.12
CA HIS A 45 10.24 23.45 15.06
C HIS A 45 11.71 23.15 14.73
N ILE A 46 12.25 23.57 13.57
CA ILE A 46 13.68 23.37 13.25
C ILE A 46 14.56 24.48 13.84
N GLN A 47 13.99 25.61 14.26
CA GLN A 47 14.75 26.74 14.83
C GLN A 47 14.89 26.72 16.37
N ALA A 48 14.28 25.75 17.05
CA ALA A 48 14.29 25.65 18.52
C ALA A 48 15.40 24.72 19.07
N GLY A 49 16.52 24.62 18.35
CA GLY A 49 17.74 23.98 18.82
C GLY A 49 18.78 25.05 19.16
N ASP A 50 18.97 25.27 20.47
CA ASP A 50 20.12 25.90 21.14
C ASP A 50 20.63 27.28 20.62
N PRO A 51 20.39 28.40 21.35
CA PRO A 51 20.93 29.72 21.03
C PRO A 51 22.46 29.86 21.14
N SER A 52 23.19 28.81 21.50
CA SER A 52 24.62 28.87 21.83
C SER A 52 25.54 28.18 20.82
N ALA A 53 25.02 27.70 19.69
CA ALA A 53 25.84 27.14 18.62
C ALA A 53 26.07 28.18 17.51
N ASP A 54 27.33 28.52 17.33
CA ASP A 54 27.89 29.54 16.46
C ASP A 54 27.31 29.67 15.04
N SER A 55 27.16 30.93 14.62
CA SER A 55 27.09 31.40 13.22
C SER A 55 26.02 30.76 12.33
N VAL A 56 24.81 31.33 12.36
CA VAL A 56 23.84 31.20 11.26
C VAL A 56 24.47 31.82 10.00
N PRO A 57 24.75 31.05 8.93
CA PRO A 57 25.11 31.64 7.65
C PRO A 57 23.84 32.32 7.13
N THR A 58 23.92 33.62 6.85
CA THR A 58 22.94 34.35 6.06
C THR A 58 22.55 33.52 4.84
N PRO A 59 21.25 33.36 4.48
CA PRO A 59 20.86 32.63 3.30
C PRO A 59 21.22 33.45 2.06
N SER A 60 22.50 33.39 1.67
CA SER A 60 22.92 33.70 0.31
C SER A 60 22.08 32.82 -0.59
N ALA A 61 21.40 33.43 -1.56
CA ALA A 61 20.56 32.76 -2.55
C ALA A 61 21.26 31.48 -3.04
N ALA A 62 20.92 30.36 -2.42
CA ALA A 62 21.55 29.09 -2.70
C ALA A 62 21.16 28.78 -4.12
N LYS A 63 22.10 28.95 -5.05
CA LYS A 63 21.94 28.54 -6.44
C LYS A 63 21.50 27.09 -6.38
N PHE A 64 20.22 26.86 -6.64
CA PHE A 64 19.57 25.56 -6.51
C PHE A 64 20.25 24.62 -7.51
N LYS A 65 21.29 23.92 -7.07
CA LYS A 65 22.05 22.99 -7.91
C LYS A 65 21.21 21.74 -8.06
N LEU A 66 20.58 21.58 -9.23
CA LEU A 66 19.80 20.39 -9.60
C LEU A 66 20.62 19.08 -9.51
N SER A 67 21.94 19.14 -9.36
CA SER A 67 22.82 17.97 -9.20
C SER A 67 22.65 17.19 -7.88
N HIS A 68 21.95 17.74 -6.88
CA HIS A 68 21.56 16.99 -5.68
C HIS A 68 20.17 16.33 -5.77
N LEU A 69 19.44 16.55 -6.87
CA LEU A 69 18.19 15.85 -7.15
C LEU A 69 18.49 14.46 -7.72
N ASN A 70 19.04 13.58 -6.87
CA ASN A 70 19.14 12.15 -7.17
C ASN A 70 17.76 11.49 -7.10
N PHE A 71 16.83 11.91 -7.98
CA PHE A 71 15.46 11.40 -8.06
C PHE A 71 15.44 9.88 -8.25
N PHE A 72 16.38 9.34 -9.04
CA PHE A 72 16.55 7.91 -9.25
C PHE A 72 17.44 7.22 -8.20
N GLY A 73 18.13 7.99 -7.34
CA GLY A 73 18.95 7.42 -6.26
C GLY A 73 18.12 6.60 -5.26
N ALA A 74 16.87 7.02 -5.05
CA ALA A 74 15.87 6.27 -4.29
C ALA A 74 15.61 4.87 -4.88
N LEU A 75 15.66 4.72 -6.20
CA LEU A 75 15.43 3.44 -6.88
C LEU A 75 16.59 2.45 -6.66
N SER A 76 17.82 2.95 -6.42
CA SER A 76 18.97 2.09 -6.08
C SER A 76 18.80 1.39 -4.73
N ILE A 77 18.09 2.03 -3.79
CA ILE A 77 17.80 1.48 -2.46
C ILE A 77 16.94 0.22 -2.57
N VAL A 78 16.09 0.13 -3.60
CA VAL A 78 15.25 -1.04 -3.86
C VAL A 78 16.05 -2.32 -4.05
N PHE A 79 17.24 -2.22 -4.65
CA PHE A 79 18.12 -3.35 -4.91
C PHE A 79 19.21 -3.54 -3.85
N THR A 80 19.50 -2.48 -3.08
CA THR A 80 20.60 -2.47 -2.10
C THR A 80 20.13 -2.80 -0.69
N ALA A 81 18.90 -2.43 -0.32
CA ALA A 81 18.38 -2.66 1.02
C ALA A 81 18.10 -4.16 1.26
N ARG A 82 18.83 -4.75 2.19
CA ARG A 82 18.59 -6.10 2.71
C ARG A 82 17.98 -6.01 4.09
N SER A 83 16.99 -6.85 4.35
CA SER A 83 16.36 -6.96 5.65
C SER A 83 16.65 -8.34 6.23
N PRO A 84 16.98 -8.47 7.53
CA PRO A 84 17.16 -9.77 8.17
C PRO A 84 15.84 -10.55 8.31
N TYR A 85 14.68 -9.89 8.18
CA TYR A 85 13.37 -10.49 8.43
C TYR A 85 12.73 -11.14 7.19
N VAL A 86 13.26 -10.86 5.99
CA VAL A 86 12.68 -11.31 4.72
C VAL A 86 13.80 -11.66 3.74
N THR A 87 13.50 -12.51 2.75
CA THR A 87 14.48 -12.92 1.72
C THR A 87 15.17 -11.71 1.08
N SER A 88 16.46 -11.83 0.71
CA SER A 88 17.24 -10.70 0.13
C SER A 88 16.64 -10.10 -1.14
N SER A 89 15.74 -10.82 -1.83
CA SER A 89 15.02 -10.36 -3.03
C SER A 89 13.61 -9.84 -2.74
N ALA A 90 13.22 -9.70 -1.46
CA ALA A 90 11.86 -9.37 -1.07
C ALA A 90 11.43 -7.98 -1.54
N LEU A 91 12.28 -6.98 -1.36
CA LEU A 91 11.97 -5.59 -1.69
C LEU A 91 11.74 -5.37 -3.21
N PRO A 92 12.59 -5.86 -4.14
CA PRO A 92 12.31 -5.73 -5.56
C PRO A 92 11.08 -6.55 -5.99
N LEU A 93 10.83 -7.73 -5.40
CA LEU A 93 9.61 -8.51 -5.66
C LEU A 93 8.34 -7.77 -5.21
N LEU A 94 8.41 -7.12 -4.04
CA LEU A 94 7.32 -6.37 -3.45
C LEU A 94 6.99 -5.13 -4.30
N ILE A 95 8.00 -4.41 -4.77
CA ILE A 95 7.83 -3.27 -5.69
C ILE A 95 7.33 -3.72 -7.06
N THR A 96 7.79 -4.86 -7.57
CA THR A 96 7.27 -5.43 -8.83
C THR A 96 5.79 -5.78 -8.71
N ALA A 97 5.38 -6.45 -7.62
CA ALA A 97 3.96 -6.72 -7.35
C ALA A 97 3.15 -5.43 -7.22
N HIS A 98 3.74 -4.37 -6.64
CA HIS A 98 3.12 -3.06 -6.56
C HIS A 98 2.93 -2.40 -7.92
N PHE A 99 3.95 -2.43 -8.78
CA PHE A 99 3.84 -1.96 -10.15
C PHE A 99 2.70 -2.66 -10.92
N MET A 100 2.58 -3.99 -10.80
CA MET A 100 1.50 -4.75 -11.44
C MET A 100 0.11 -4.32 -10.94
N THR A 101 0.02 -3.91 -9.68
CA THR A 101 -1.23 -3.40 -9.10
C THR A 101 -1.57 -2.02 -9.66
N ILE A 102 -0.61 -1.10 -9.69
CA ILE A 102 -0.79 0.23 -10.27
C ILE A 102 -1.13 0.12 -11.76
N PHE A 103 -0.46 -0.79 -12.47
CA PHE A 103 -0.78 -1.10 -13.84
C PHE A 103 -2.25 -1.50 -13.98
N ALA A 104 -2.75 -2.47 -13.22
CA ALA A 104 -4.15 -2.89 -13.28
C ALA A 104 -5.14 -1.76 -12.92
N VAL A 105 -4.80 -0.88 -11.97
CA VAL A 105 -5.66 0.26 -11.57
C VAL A 105 -5.93 1.22 -12.73
N GLY A 106 -5.00 1.43 -13.66
CA GLY A 106 -5.26 2.30 -14.81
C GLY A 106 -6.30 1.76 -15.80
N SER A 107 -6.77 0.50 -15.64
CA SER A 107 -7.92 -0.02 -16.38
C SER A 107 -9.27 0.59 -15.98
N GLN A 108 -9.33 1.32 -14.86
CA GLN A 108 -10.57 1.94 -14.35
C GLN A 108 -11.25 2.86 -15.37
N GLY A 109 -10.46 3.58 -16.19
CA GLY A 109 -11.01 4.40 -17.28
C GLY A 109 -11.74 3.56 -18.34
N ILE A 110 -11.20 2.38 -18.67
CA ILE A 110 -11.84 1.44 -19.60
C ILE A 110 -13.10 0.85 -18.99
N ILE A 111 -13.16 0.56 -17.68
CA ILE A 111 -14.37 -0.01 -17.05
C ILE A 111 -15.58 0.89 -17.28
N VAL A 112 -15.42 2.21 -17.09
CA VAL A 112 -16.50 3.18 -17.35
C VAL A 112 -16.88 3.19 -18.82
N LEU A 113 -15.89 3.17 -19.72
CA LEU A 113 -16.13 3.20 -21.16
C LEU A 113 -16.80 1.90 -21.68
N TYR A 114 -16.34 0.75 -21.18
CA TYR A 114 -16.87 -0.59 -21.44
C TYR A 114 -18.34 -0.68 -21.02
N THR A 115 -18.67 -0.24 -19.80
CA THR A 115 -20.05 -0.27 -19.31
C THR A 115 -20.96 0.67 -20.11
N GLY A 116 -20.43 1.80 -20.58
CA GLY A 116 -21.12 2.71 -21.48
C GLY A 116 -21.49 2.08 -22.82
N ILE A 117 -20.56 1.37 -23.48
CA ILE A 117 -20.84 0.72 -24.78
C ILE A 117 -21.65 -0.57 -24.62
N ARG A 118 -21.28 -1.43 -23.67
CA ARG A 118 -21.85 -2.78 -23.56
C ARG A 118 -23.22 -2.80 -22.91
N PHE A 119 -23.44 -1.97 -21.89
CA PHE A 119 -24.67 -1.95 -21.09
C PHE A 119 -25.47 -0.66 -21.27
N HIS A 120 -25.02 0.25 -22.15
CA HIS A 120 -25.61 1.57 -22.34
C HIS A 120 -25.71 2.37 -21.04
N TRP A 121 -24.72 2.19 -20.15
CA TRP A 121 -24.71 2.87 -18.86
C TRP A 121 -24.42 4.36 -19.02
N GLY A 122 -25.26 5.18 -18.41
CA GLY A 122 -25.02 6.62 -18.27
C GLY A 122 -24.17 6.96 -17.04
N ALA A 123 -23.81 8.23 -16.91
CA ALA A 123 -23.00 8.76 -15.80
C ALA A 123 -23.56 8.41 -14.40
N LEU A 124 -24.89 8.34 -14.27
CA LEU A 124 -25.53 7.95 -13.00
C LEU A 124 -25.21 6.50 -12.61
N GLN A 125 -25.32 5.54 -13.53
CA GLN A 125 -25.09 4.13 -13.23
C GLN A 125 -23.61 3.85 -12.95
N ALA A 126 -22.72 4.45 -13.74
CA ALA A 126 -21.28 4.43 -13.45
C ALA A 126 -20.97 5.07 -12.09
N GLY A 127 -21.60 6.21 -11.76
CA GLY A 127 -21.47 6.87 -10.47
C GLY A 127 -21.94 6.01 -9.29
N ILE A 128 -23.06 5.28 -9.45
CA ILE A 128 -23.56 4.34 -8.43
C ILE A 128 -22.56 3.19 -8.25
N LEU A 129 -22.05 2.60 -9.33
CA LEU A 129 -21.05 1.52 -9.25
C LEU A 129 -19.80 1.99 -8.48
N LEU A 130 -19.26 3.16 -8.83
CA LEU A 130 -18.10 3.76 -8.14
C LEU A 130 -18.40 4.07 -6.67
N SER A 131 -19.62 4.51 -6.34
CA SER A 131 -20.03 4.75 -4.96
C SER A 131 -20.17 3.47 -4.15
N VAL A 132 -20.69 2.39 -4.74
CA VAL A 132 -20.73 1.06 -4.10
C VAL A 132 -19.31 0.57 -3.83
N GLU A 133 -18.42 0.67 -4.81
CA GLU A 133 -17.02 0.30 -4.66
C GLU A 133 -16.36 1.06 -3.51
N ASN A 134 -16.44 2.40 -3.50
CA ASN A 134 -15.82 3.23 -2.46
C ASN A 134 -16.45 3.05 -1.08
N SER A 135 -17.74 2.76 -1.01
CA SER A 135 -18.41 2.47 0.26
C SER A 135 -17.98 1.10 0.79
N GLY A 136 -17.84 0.10 -0.08
CA GLY A 136 -17.27 -1.19 0.27
C GLY A 136 -15.82 -1.07 0.74
N ARG A 137 -15.00 -0.20 0.13
CA ARG A 137 -13.63 0.09 0.60
C ARG A 137 -13.62 0.64 2.04
N LEU A 138 -14.52 1.58 2.34
CA LEU A 138 -14.63 2.15 3.68
C LEU A 138 -15.05 1.08 4.69
N LEU A 139 -16.02 0.23 4.35
CA LEU A 139 -16.42 -0.90 5.19
C LEU A 139 -15.28 -1.91 5.38
N ALA A 140 -14.53 -2.23 4.33
CA ALA A 140 -13.39 -3.13 4.40
C ALA A 140 -12.29 -2.59 5.33
N LEU A 141 -11.93 -1.31 5.22
CA LEU A 141 -10.94 -0.67 6.10
C LEU A 141 -11.46 -0.56 7.54
N LEU A 142 -12.73 -0.19 7.72
CA LEU A 142 -13.38 -0.10 9.03
C LEU A 142 -13.53 -1.45 9.70
N MET A 143 -13.64 -2.54 8.94
CA MET A 143 -13.60 -3.93 9.45
C MET A 143 -12.17 -4.38 9.75
N VAL A 144 -11.19 -3.98 8.95
CA VAL A 144 -9.81 -4.45 9.11
C VAL A 144 -9.15 -3.90 10.36
N MET A 145 -9.29 -2.61 10.68
CA MET A 145 -8.70 -2.07 11.91
C MET A 145 -9.16 -2.83 13.18
N PRO A 146 -10.47 -3.07 13.43
CA PRO A 146 -10.92 -3.83 14.61
C PRO A 146 -10.61 -5.32 14.49
N VAL A 147 -10.59 -5.93 13.31
CA VAL A 147 -10.18 -7.35 13.15
C VAL A 147 -8.69 -7.52 13.44
N VAL A 148 -7.85 -6.62 12.92
CA VAL A 148 -6.41 -6.59 13.22
C VAL A 148 -6.21 -6.34 14.70
N VAL A 149 -6.81 -5.31 15.29
CA VAL A 149 -6.65 -5.01 16.72
C VAL A 149 -7.20 -6.14 17.61
N SER A 150 -8.35 -6.73 17.30
CA SER A 150 -8.91 -7.81 18.12
C SER A 150 -8.11 -9.10 18.01
N THR A 151 -7.61 -9.45 16.82
CA THR A 151 -6.75 -10.61 16.61
C THR A 151 -5.38 -10.38 17.24
N TYR A 152 -4.80 -9.20 17.03
CA TYR A 152 -3.52 -8.79 17.59
C TYR A 152 -3.56 -8.76 19.12
N ARG A 153 -4.61 -8.18 19.72
CA ARG A 153 -4.80 -8.14 21.18
C ARG A 153 -5.03 -9.55 21.74
N ARG A 154 -5.78 -10.42 21.07
CA ARG A 154 -5.98 -11.81 21.53
C ARG A 154 -4.69 -12.63 21.46
N TYR A 155 -3.88 -12.43 20.42
CA TYR A 155 -2.62 -13.16 20.25
C TYR A 155 -1.52 -12.62 21.18
N HIS A 156 -1.30 -11.29 21.21
CA HIS A 156 -0.24 -10.68 22.03
C HIS A 156 -0.53 -10.74 23.53
N VAL A 157 -1.78 -10.52 23.97
CA VAL A 157 -2.10 -10.58 25.41
C VAL A 157 -2.07 -12.02 25.91
N GLY A 158 -2.53 -12.99 25.10
CA GLY A 158 -2.46 -14.41 25.44
C GLY A 158 -1.02 -14.95 25.46
N GLU A 159 -0.21 -14.57 24.48
CA GLU A 159 1.19 -15.03 24.37
C GLU A 159 2.10 -14.35 25.40
N LYS A 160 1.94 -13.04 25.68
CA LYS A 160 2.67 -12.36 26.76
C LYS A 160 2.28 -12.88 28.15
N ALA A 161 0.99 -13.15 28.39
CA ALA A 161 0.54 -13.73 29.66
C ALA A 161 1.08 -15.16 29.88
N ARG A 162 1.04 -16.01 28.84
CA ARG A 162 1.58 -17.37 28.93
C ARG A 162 3.09 -17.39 29.16
N ARG A 163 3.84 -16.47 28.51
CA ARG A 163 5.29 -16.36 28.73
C ARG A 163 5.68 -15.74 30.06
N ALA A 164 4.87 -14.81 30.58
CA ALA A 164 5.06 -14.31 31.94
C ALA A 164 4.90 -15.46 32.97
N GLN A 165 3.97 -16.38 32.72
CA GLN A 165 3.85 -17.62 33.51
C GLN A 165 5.03 -18.57 33.30
N GLU A 166 5.42 -18.89 32.06
CA GLU A 166 6.57 -19.76 31.77
C GLU A 166 7.87 -19.20 32.39
N ARG A 167 8.08 -17.87 32.40
CA ARG A 167 9.20 -17.22 33.09
C ARG A 167 9.14 -17.36 34.60
N GLN A 168 7.96 -17.19 35.19
CA GLN A 168 7.78 -17.39 36.63
C GLN A 168 7.98 -18.85 37.05
N GLU A 169 7.65 -19.81 36.18
CA GLU A 169 7.91 -21.23 36.40
C GLU A 169 9.38 -21.58 36.24
N ARG A 170 10.07 -21.04 35.22
CA ARG A 170 11.53 -21.20 35.05
C ARG A 170 12.33 -20.59 36.19
N ALA A 171 11.99 -19.38 36.63
CA ALA A 171 12.63 -18.69 37.75
C ALA A 171 12.38 -19.37 39.11
N LYS A 172 11.40 -20.26 39.20
CA LYS A 172 11.18 -21.12 40.38
C LYS A 172 11.91 -22.46 40.29
N SER A 173 12.35 -22.87 39.10
CA SER A 173 12.98 -24.16 38.82
C SER A 173 14.50 -24.07 38.76
N ASP A 174 15.05 -22.98 38.22
CA ASP A 174 16.50 -22.75 38.14
C ASP A 174 16.97 -21.97 39.38
N ASN A 175 17.88 -22.58 40.12
CA ASN A 175 18.65 -21.97 41.20
C ASN A 175 20.06 -21.54 40.70
N ASP A 176 20.27 -21.52 39.38
CA ASP A 176 21.57 -21.33 38.74
C ASP A 176 21.79 -19.88 38.29
N ASP A 177 22.99 -19.39 38.57
CA ASP A 177 23.53 -18.04 38.39
C ASP A 177 23.75 -17.62 36.92
N ASP A 178 22.95 -18.14 35.97
CA ASP A 178 22.97 -17.64 34.61
C ASP A 178 22.26 -16.28 34.58
N GLU A 179 23.04 -15.21 34.70
CA GLU A 179 22.61 -13.82 34.55
C GLU A 179 22.14 -13.61 33.09
N VAL A 180 20.90 -14.03 32.81
CA VAL A 180 20.25 -13.83 31.51
C VAL A 180 20.19 -12.33 31.27
N ASN A 181 21.00 -11.86 30.33
CA ASN A 181 21.09 -10.46 29.98
C ASN A 181 19.71 -9.93 29.56
N HIS A 182 19.15 -9.04 30.38
CA HIS A 182 17.78 -8.54 30.21
C HIS A 182 17.59 -7.84 28.85
N ASP A 183 18.65 -7.21 28.35
CA ASP A 183 18.64 -6.49 27.07
C ASP A 183 18.51 -7.44 25.88
N ASP A 184 19.18 -8.61 25.91
CA ASP A 184 19.09 -9.62 24.83
C ASP A 184 17.68 -10.20 24.73
N VAL A 185 17.04 -10.40 25.88
CA VAL A 185 15.66 -10.89 25.97
C VAL A 185 14.66 -9.88 25.40
N ILE A 186 14.85 -8.58 25.69
CA ILE A 186 14.02 -7.51 25.13
C ILE A 186 14.20 -7.42 23.62
N GLU A 187 15.44 -7.52 23.12
CA GLU A 187 15.73 -7.47 21.68
C GLU A 187 15.10 -8.66 20.93
N GLU A 188 15.17 -9.87 21.50
CA GLU A 188 14.50 -11.05 20.94
C GLU A 188 12.97 -10.91 20.89
N GLU A 189 12.35 -10.39 21.96
CA GLU A 189 10.90 -10.12 21.97
C GLU A 189 10.51 -9.09 20.90
N LEU A 190 11.25 -7.99 20.80
CA LEU A 190 10.99 -6.94 19.82
C LEU A 190 11.13 -7.45 18.38
N ARG A 191 12.17 -8.27 18.11
CA ARG A 191 12.38 -8.92 16.81
C ARG A 191 11.23 -9.85 16.45
N ARG A 192 10.71 -10.59 17.43
CA ARG A 192 9.61 -11.54 17.22
C ARG A 192 8.28 -10.81 16.96
N ASP A 193 7.94 -9.80 17.74
CA ASP A 193 6.74 -8.96 17.52
C ASP A 193 6.81 -8.36 16.10
N LYS A 194 7.97 -7.81 15.70
CA LYS A 194 8.18 -7.28 14.34
C LYS A 194 8.06 -8.33 13.24
N THR A 195 8.52 -9.56 13.48
CA THR A 195 8.41 -10.65 12.50
C THR A 195 6.96 -11.09 12.33
N GLN A 196 6.17 -11.13 13.42
CA GLN A 196 4.73 -11.40 13.37
C GLN A 196 3.98 -10.31 12.59
N ASP A 197 4.31 -9.04 12.81
CA ASP A 197 3.75 -7.92 12.04
C ASP A 197 4.02 -8.04 10.54
N VAL A 198 5.27 -8.37 10.17
CA VAL A 198 5.65 -8.58 8.76
C VAL A 198 4.87 -9.77 8.17
N GLN A 199 4.71 -10.87 8.91
CA GLN A 199 3.96 -12.03 8.45
C GLN A 199 2.47 -11.72 8.24
N LEU A 200 1.84 -11.00 9.19
CA LEU A 200 0.45 -10.58 9.10
C LEU A 200 0.25 -9.67 7.90
N ASN A 201 1.09 -8.64 7.75
CA ASN A 201 0.99 -7.71 6.63
C ASN A 201 1.25 -8.41 5.29
N LEU A 202 2.16 -9.39 5.23
CA LEU A 202 2.41 -10.19 4.03
C LEU A 202 1.20 -11.06 3.67
N TRP A 203 0.56 -11.66 4.67
CA TRP A 203 -0.67 -12.43 4.47
C TRP A 203 -1.82 -11.55 3.97
N LEU A 204 -2.05 -10.39 4.59
CA LEU A 204 -3.05 -9.40 4.13
C LEU A 204 -2.78 -8.94 2.70
N THR A 205 -1.52 -8.70 2.37
CA THR A 205 -1.09 -8.26 1.03
C THR A 205 -1.41 -9.35 -0.02
N ARG A 206 -1.10 -10.61 0.27
CA ARG A 206 -1.42 -11.75 -0.60
C ARG A 206 -2.92 -11.96 -0.77
N PHE A 207 -3.67 -11.87 0.33
CA PHE A 207 -5.12 -11.98 0.32
C PHE A 207 -5.76 -10.89 -0.55
N GLY A 208 -5.36 -9.63 -0.35
CA GLY A 208 -5.87 -8.50 -1.13
C GLY A 208 -5.55 -8.61 -2.64
N LEU A 209 -4.34 -9.03 -2.99
CA LEU A 209 -3.99 -9.24 -4.40
C LEU A 209 -4.75 -10.42 -5.02
N SER A 210 -4.91 -11.51 -4.29
CA SER A 210 -5.66 -12.68 -4.77
C SER A 210 -7.13 -12.34 -5.01
N MET A 211 -7.74 -11.54 -4.14
CA MET A 211 -9.08 -10.99 -4.35
C MET A 211 -9.15 -10.08 -5.57
N SER A 212 -8.11 -9.29 -5.86
CA SER A 212 -8.03 -8.50 -7.10
C SER A 212 -8.04 -9.39 -8.34
N VAL A 213 -7.26 -10.48 -8.34
CA VAL A 213 -7.24 -11.43 -9.46
C VAL A 213 -8.62 -12.04 -9.68
N ALA A 214 -9.27 -12.50 -8.60
CA ALA A 214 -10.62 -13.04 -8.66
C ALA A 214 -11.63 -12.02 -9.20
N PHE A 215 -11.53 -10.75 -8.80
CA PHE A 215 -12.37 -9.68 -9.32
C PHE A 215 -12.20 -9.48 -10.83
N TYR A 216 -10.97 -9.33 -11.33
CA TYR A 216 -10.75 -9.08 -12.76
C TYR A 216 -11.12 -10.29 -13.63
N LEU A 217 -10.90 -11.51 -13.14
CA LEU A 217 -11.39 -12.73 -13.81
C LEU A 217 -12.91 -12.77 -13.86
N ALA A 218 -13.58 -12.49 -12.73
CA ALA A 218 -15.03 -12.44 -12.68
C ALA A 218 -15.57 -11.33 -13.60
N PHE A 219 -14.93 -10.15 -13.61
CA PHE A 219 -15.27 -9.02 -14.47
C PHE A 219 -15.20 -9.40 -15.95
N ALA A 220 -14.16 -10.11 -16.37
CA ALA A 220 -13.98 -10.51 -17.76
C ALA A 220 -15.12 -11.43 -18.28
N LEU A 221 -15.77 -12.18 -17.38
CA LEU A 221 -16.87 -13.10 -17.66
C LEU A 221 -18.26 -12.44 -17.54
N VAL A 222 -18.33 -11.16 -17.18
CA VAL A 222 -19.61 -10.48 -16.98
C VAL A 222 -20.35 -10.32 -18.30
N THR A 223 -21.60 -10.78 -18.30
CA THR A 223 -22.52 -10.69 -19.45
C THR A 223 -23.67 -9.72 -19.17
N ALA A 224 -23.97 -9.43 -17.89
CA ALA A 224 -25.05 -8.54 -17.48
C ALA A 224 -24.55 -7.48 -16.48
N GLY A 225 -24.95 -6.22 -16.65
CA GLY A 225 -24.55 -5.12 -15.78
C GLY A 225 -24.87 -5.33 -14.29
N ARG A 226 -25.90 -6.12 -13.95
CA ARG A 226 -26.22 -6.48 -12.55
C ARG A 226 -25.11 -7.29 -11.87
N GLN A 227 -24.37 -8.09 -12.63
CA GLN A 227 -23.28 -8.90 -12.10
C GLN A 227 -22.11 -8.02 -11.63
N LEU A 228 -21.92 -6.83 -12.22
CA LEU A 228 -20.90 -5.87 -11.78
C LEU A 228 -21.08 -5.47 -10.32
N PHE A 229 -22.33 -5.22 -9.89
CA PHE A 229 -22.62 -4.90 -8.49
C PHE A 229 -22.34 -6.08 -7.56
N ALA A 230 -22.54 -7.33 -8.03
CA ALA A 230 -22.27 -8.53 -7.25
C ALA A 230 -20.77 -8.82 -7.08
N ILE A 231 -19.94 -8.48 -8.07
CA ILE A 231 -18.48 -8.69 -8.00
C ILE A 231 -17.74 -7.53 -7.32
N THR A 232 -18.33 -6.33 -7.26
CA THR A 232 -17.72 -5.13 -6.66
C THR A 232 -17.23 -5.34 -5.21
N PRO A 233 -17.92 -6.09 -4.32
CA PRO A 233 -17.42 -6.40 -3.00
C PRO A 233 -16.04 -7.11 -2.98
N LEU A 234 -15.72 -7.93 -3.97
CA LEU A 234 -14.41 -8.57 -4.09
C LEU A 234 -13.32 -7.51 -4.30
N GLN A 235 -13.61 -6.52 -5.16
CA GLN A 235 -12.70 -5.39 -5.39
C GLN A 235 -12.55 -4.51 -4.15
N SER A 236 -13.61 -4.36 -3.35
CA SER A 236 -13.52 -3.65 -2.07
C SER A 236 -12.58 -4.38 -1.09
N ALA A 237 -12.68 -5.71 -0.97
CA ALA A 237 -11.78 -6.51 -0.13
C ALA A 237 -10.32 -6.46 -0.61
N ALA A 238 -10.09 -6.34 -1.92
CA ALA A 238 -8.76 -6.17 -2.46
C ALA A 238 -8.02 -4.92 -1.95
N THR A 239 -8.72 -3.88 -1.50
CA THR A 239 -8.10 -2.61 -1.07
C THR A 239 -7.31 -2.70 0.23
N LEU A 240 -7.46 -3.79 0.98
CA LEU A 240 -6.65 -4.09 2.17
C LEU A 240 -5.16 -4.22 1.84
N TYR A 241 -4.86 -4.53 0.58
CA TYR A 241 -3.51 -4.56 0.05
C TYR A 241 -2.75 -3.24 0.24
N THR A 242 -3.35 -2.07 -0.02
CA THR A 242 -2.62 -0.79 -0.04
C THR A 242 -1.98 -0.42 1.31
N PRO A 243 -2.71 -0.42 2.45
CA PRO A 243 -2.09 -0.15 3.74
C PRO A 243 -1.11 -1.24 4.17
N ALA A 244 -1.42 -2.52 3.92
CA ALA A 244 -0.52 -3.64 4.25
C ALA A 244 0.80 -3.58 3.47
N MET A 245 0.73 -3.26 2.18
CA MET A 245 1.88 -3.08 1.29
C MET A 245 2.77 -1.92 1.77
N ARG A 246 2.17 -0.76 2.10
CA ARG A 246 2.95 0.37 2.63
C ARG A 246 3.57 0.05 3.97
N SER A 247 2.87 -0.66 4.85
CA SER A 247 3.42 -1.14 6.12
C SER A 247 4.58 -2.11 5.93
N LEU A 248 4.50 -3.05 4.97
CA LEU A 248 5.62 -3.94 4.64
C LEU A 248 6.85 -3.17 4.17
N LEU A 249 6.67 -2.25 3.21
CA LEU A 249 7.76 -1.46 2.65
C LEU A 249 8.51 -0.66 3.72
N THR A 250 7.80 -0.11 4.70
CA THR A 250 8.40 0.64 5.80
C THR A 250 8.95 -0.24 6.92
N SER A 251 8.40 -1.46 7.13
CA SER A 251 8.89 -2.39 8.16
C SER A 251 10.18 -3.10 7.80
N ILE A 252 10.40 -3.35 6.49
CA ILE A 252 11.56 -4.07 5.94
C ILE A 252 12.82 -3.20 5.99
N VAL A 253 12.66 -1.88 5.89
CA VAL A 253 13.76 -0.91 5.80
C VAL A 253 13.92 -0.14 7.11
N GLY A 254 15.15 0.23 7.45
CA GLY A 254 15.45 0.97 8.68
C GLY A 254 14.82 2.38 8.68
N PRO A 255 14.58 2.96 9.87
CA PRO A 255 13.88 4.24 10.02
C PRO A 255 14.50 5.37 9.19
N THR A 256 15.83 5.38 9.03
CA THR A 256 16.59 6.37 8.25
C THR A 256 16.34 6.31 6.74
N GLN A 257 15.91 5.17 6.19
CA GLN A 257 15.74 4.96 4.74
C GLN A 257 14.26 4.87 4.31
N THR A 258 13.32 4.95 5.26
CA THR A 258 11.87 4.87 5.01
C THR A 258 11.39 5.88 3.98
N GLY A 259 11.84 7.15 4.09
CA GLY A 259 11.46 8.21 3.16
C GLY A 259 11.94 7.95 1.73
N ALA A 260 13.13 7.35 1.58
CA ALA A 260 13.69 7.05 0.27
C ALA A 260 12.98 5.87 -0.41
N VAL A 261 12.56 4.84 0.35
CA VAL A 261 11.74 3.74 -0.19
C VAL A 261 10.38 4.25 -0.65
N LEU A 262 9.73 5.10 0.14
CA LEU A 262 8.44 5.70 -0.25
C LEU A 262 8.61 6.62 -1.49
N GLY A 263 9.73 7.31 -1.61
CA GLY A 263 10.11 8.02 -2.83
C GLY A 263 10.29 7.08 -4.04
N ALA A 264 10.96 5.93 -3.87
CA ALA A 264 11.09 4.95 -4.95
C ALA A 264 9.73 4.39 -5.38
N VAL A 265 8.84 4.12 -4.43
CA VAL A 265 7.47 3.65 -4.68
C VAL A 265 6.68 4.70 -5.46
N SER A 266 6.80 5.99 -5.13
CA SER A 266 6.09 7.05 -5.86
C SER A 266 6.58 7.19 -7.31
N VAL A 267 7.88 6.98 -7.57
CA VAL A 267 8.41 6.90 -8.95
C VAL A 267 7.75 5.76 -9.72
N VAL A 268 7.63 4.59 -9.10
CA VAL A 268 6.99 3.41 -9.70
C VAL A 268 5.50 3.65 -9.92
N GLU A 269 4.80 4.28 -8.98
CA GLU A 269 3.40 4.69 -9.11
C GLU A 269 3.22 5.67 -10.28
N ALA A 270 4.09 6.67 -10.42
CA ALA A 270 4.04 7.65 -11.50
C ALA A 270 4.27 7.01 -12.88
N VAL A 271 5.30 6.16 -13.00
CA VAL A 271 5.60 5.42 -14.24
C VAL A 271 4.44 4.50 -14.60
N GLY A 272 3.91 3.74 -13.63
CA GLY A 272 2.75 2.88 -13.84
C GLY A 272 1.51 3.66 -14.26
N GLY A 273 1.28 4.83 -13.66
CA GLY A 273 0.17 5.72 -13.97
C GLY A 273 0.24 6.35 -15.37
N ILE A 274 1.44 6.50 -15.96
CA ILE A 274 1.61 6.98 -17.33
C ILE A 274 1.46 5.84 -18.34
N ILE A 275 2.13 4.70 -18.08
CA ILE A 275 2.15 3.56 -19.00
C ILE A 275 0.78 2.89 -19.08
N SER A 276 0.10 2.75 -17.95
CA SER A 276 -1.13 1.98 -17.87
C SER A 276 -2.26 2.53 -18.78
N PRO A 277 -2.67 3.81 -18.69
CA PRO A 277 -3.70 4.35 -19.57
C PRO A 277 -3.31 4.28 -21.05
N LEU A 278 -2.03 4.43 -21.38
CA LEU A 278 -1.55 4.33 -22.76
C LEU A 278 -1.79 2.91 -23.32
N VAL A 279 -1.34 1.89 -22.59
CA VAL A 279 -1.52 0.48 -22.97
C VAL A 279 -3.00 0.14 -23.05
N PHE A 280 -3.78 0.56 -22.06
CA PHE A 280 -5.21 0.30 -22.00
C PHE A 280 -5.95 1.00 -23.15
N ASN A 281 -5.70 2.27 -23.41
CA ASN A 281 -6.34 2.98 -24.53
C ASN A 281 -6.01 2.34 -25.89
N MET A 282 -4.77 1.88 -26.09
CA MET A 282 -4.38 1.14 -27.30
C MET A 282 -5.11 -0.19 -27.42
N LEU A 283 -5.19 -0.96 -26.33
CA LEU A 283 -5.95 -2.21 -26.29
C LEU A 283 -7.43 -1.98 -26.56
N TYR A 284 -8.02 -0.95 -25.94
CA TYR A 284 -9.41 -0.61 -26.11
C TYR A 284 -9.71 -0.27 -27.57
N SER A 285 -8.93 0.63 -28.18
CA SER A 285 -9.09 1.01 -29.59
C SER A 285 -9.06 -0.20 -30.53
N LYS A 286 -8.18 -1.18 -30.26
CA LYS A 286 -8.06 -2.39 -31.08
C LYS A 286 -9.16 -3.43 -30.83
N PHE A 287 -9.61 -3.60 -29.59
CA PHE A 287 -10.46 -4.74 -29.19
C PHE A 287 -11.90 -4.37 -28.86
N VAL A 288 -12.26 -3.07 -28.80
CA VAL A 288 -13.61 -2.62 -28.43
C VAL A 288 -14.72 -3.28 -29.25
N TYR A 289 -14.51 -3.51 -30.55
CA TYR A 289 -15.51 -4.11 -31.44
C TYR A 289 -15.45 -5.64 -31.51
N THR A 290 -14.28 -6.24 -31.29
CA THR A 290 -14.09 -7.69 -31.46
C THR A 290 -14.29 -8.45 -30.15
N ASN A 291 -13.55 -8.06 -29.10
CA ASN A 291 -13.62 -8.70 -27.80
C ASN A 291 -13.27 -7.69 -26.69
N PRO A 292 -14.28 -6.98 -26.15
CA PRO A 292 -14.05 -5.91 -25.20
C PRO A 292 -13.62 -6.42 -23.80
N SER A 293 -13.59 -7.74 -23.57
CA SER A 293 -13.14 -8.33 -22.30
C SER A 293 -11.61 -8.52 -22.21
N VAL A 294 -10.88 -8.42 -23.32
CA VAL A 294 -9.41 -8.65 -23.39
C VAL A 294 -8.59 -7.80 -22.40
N PRO A 295 -8.87 -6.48 -22.21
CA PRO A 295 -8.14 -5.67 -21.24
C PRO A 295 -8.21 -6.21 -19.80
N PHE A 296 -9.34 -6.81 -19.42
CA PHE A 296 -9.53 -7.34 -18.07
C PHE A 296 -8.80 -8.66 -17.85
N PHE A 297 -8.69 -9.51 -18.89
CA PHE A 297 -7.82 -10.69 -18.85
C PHE A 297 -6.35 -10.30 -18.70
N LEU A 298 -5.91 -9.21 -19.34
CA LEU A 298 -4.56 -8.68 -19.17
C LEU A 298 -4.33 -8.22 -17.71
N CYS A 299 -5.29 -7.51 -17.10
CA CYS A 299 -5.20 -7.15 -15.67
C CYS A 299 -5.09 -8.39 -14.78
N ALA A 300 -5.94 -9.40 -15.01
CA ALA A 300 -5.91 -10.64 -14.24
C ALA A 300 -4.55 -11.35 -14.35
N ALA A 301 -3.97 -11.42 -15.57
CA ALA A 301 -2.66 -12.01 -15.79
C ALA A 301 -1.52 -11.23 -15.12
N ALA A 302 -1.53 -9.89 -15.22
CA ALA A 302 -0.54 -9.03 -14.57
C ALA A 302 -0.58 -9.16 -13.04
N LEU A 303 -1.79 -9.16 -12.46
CA LEU A 303 -1.97 -9.33 -11.02
C LEU A 303 -1.63 -10.75 -10.55
N ALA A 304 -1.93 -11.78 -11.34
CA ALA A 304 -1.53 -13.15 -11.05
C ALA A 304 -0.01 -13.29 -11.00
N ALA A 305 0.71 -12.65 -11.94
CA ALA A 305 2.17 -12.56 -11.87
C ALA A 305 2.64 -11.85 -10.59
N GLY A 306 1.95 -10.78 -10.17
CA GLY A 306 2.20 -10.10 -8.90
C GLY A 306 2.01 -11.01 -7.67
N VAL A 307 0.96 -11.85 -7.67
CA VAL A 307 0.74 -12.86 -6.62
C VAL A 307 1.90 -13.85 -6.59
N VAL A 308 2.34 -14.35 -7.74
CA VAL A 308 3.50 -15.26 -7.84
C VAL A 308 4.75 -14.59 -7.27
N CYS A 309 5.03 -13.32 -7.60
CA CYS A 309 6.13 -12.57 -6.99
C CYS A 309 6.03 -12.52 -5.46
N LEU A 310 4.83 -12.31 -4.90
CA LEU A 310 4.62 -12.30 -3.44
C LEU A 310 4.72 -13.67 -2.79
N LEU A 311 4.43 -14.75 -3.50
CA LEU A 311 4.60 -16.12 -3.00
C LEU A 311 6.09 -16.48 -2.86
N LEU A 312 6.95 -15.91 -3.71
CA LEU A 312 8.41 -16.07 -3.62
C LEU A 312 9.00 -15.33 -2.41
N VAL A 313 8.33 -14.30 -1.90
CA VAL A 313 8.74 -13.58 -0.68
C VAL A 313 8.49 -14.47 0.53
N ARG A 314 9.53 -15.06 1.12
CA ARG A 314 9.41 -15.86 2.35
C ARG A 314 9.91 -15.07 3.56
N PRO A 315 9.16 -15.05 4.69
CA PRO A 315 9.69 -14.54 5.95
C PRO A 315 10.81 -15.48 6.41
N VAL A 316 11.98 -14.93 6.72
CA VAL A 316 13.11 -15.72 7.23
C VAL A 316 12.87 -15.90 8.73
N MET A 317 12.70 -17.15 9.18
CA MET A 317 12.43 -17.48 10.58
C MET A 317 13.66 -18.03 11.33
N GLU A 318 14.80 -18.23 10.68
CA GLU A 318 15.95 -18.83 11.34
C GLU A 318 16.86 -17.79 11.99
N PRO A 319 17.20 -17.94 13.27
CA PRO A 319 18.25 -17.14 13.88
C PRO A 319 19.55 -17.42 13.11
N PRO A 320 20.39 -16.41 12.83
CA PRO A 320 21.79 -16.70 12.60
C PRO A 320 22.24 -17.43 13.85
N ARG A 321 22.59 -18.73 13.72
CA ARG A 321 23.32 -19.42 14.78
C ARG A 321 24.51 -18.52 15.08
N THR A 322 24.48 -17.87 16.24
CA THR A 322 25.66 -17.40 16.93
C THR A 322 26.46 -18.65 17.26
N GLY A 323 27.11 -19.20 16.23
CA GLY A 323 28.17 -20.14 16.42
C GLY A 323 29.21 -19.37 17.20
N ARG A 324 29.30 -19.68 18.51
CA ARG A 324 30.51 -19.56 19.30
C ARG A 324 31.66 -20.04 18.43
N ARG A 325 32.31 -19.11 17.74
CA ARG A 325 33.54 -19.32 16.97
C ARG A 325 34.61 -18.52 17.69
N GLY A 326 34.91 -18.97 18.90
CA GLY A 326 35.84 -18.32 19.80
C GLY A 326 36.01 -19.11 21.09
N GLU A 327 36.27 -20.42 21.01
CA GLU A 327 36.67 -21.22 22.20
C GLU A 327 37.32 -22.58 21.88
N GLU A 328 37.96 -22.76 20.72
CA GLU A 328 38.78 -23.96 20.43
C GLU A 328 40.14 -23.61 19.78
N ALA A 329 40.73 -22.49 20.19
CA ALA A 329 42.13 -22.20 19.89
C ALA A 329 42.83 -21.70 21.17
N ALA A 330 42.97 -22.62 22.12
CA ALA A 330 43.91 -22.54 23.23
C ALA A 330 44.73 -23.84 23.24
#